data_AF-A0A522RJI3-F1
#
_entry.id   AF-A0A522RJI3-F1
#
_cell.length_a   1.000
_cell.length_b   1.000
_cell.length_c   1.000
_cell.angle_alpha   90.00
_cell.angle_beta   90.00
_cell.angle_gamma   90.00
#
_symmetry.space_group_name_H-M   'P 1'
#
loop_
_entity.id
_entity.type
_entity.pdbx_description
1 polymer ?
#
loop_
_entity_poly.entity_id
_entity_poly.type
_entity_poly.pdbx_seq_one_letter_code
_entity_poly.pdbx_strand_id
1 'polypeptide(L)'
;MIPHNEVHNGNWVQISVDGQQMTGKVARKSVEMIGVATEAELGWYYPEDLNPILLTEDWLGYFHLEKFDDPQVDGTGLAYKKGLFHLFYPDKNDKSHVIMTCHGSHDVELHHELSVNEFQNKYHMMTKVFVE
;
A
#
# COMPACT_ATOMS: atom_id res chain seq x y z
N MET A 1 5.46 -11.73 5.64
CA MET A 1 4.22 -11.86 6.42
C MET A 1 3.73 -10.49 6.86
N ILE A 2 2.44 -10.21 6.65
CA ILE A 2 1.78 -8.98 7.13
C ILE A 2 1.16 -9.28 8.52
N PRO A 3 1.33 -8.44 9.54
CA PRO A 3 0.64 -8.61 10.82
C PRO A 3 -0.89 -8.72 10.64
N HIS A 4 -1.53 -9.69 11.29
CA HIS A 4 -2.96 -9.96 11.09
C HIS A 4 -3.86 -8.72 11.35
N ASN A 5 -3.48 -7.87 12.30
CA ASN A 5 -4.18 -6.63 12.64
C ASN A 5 -4.02 -5.51 11.60
N GLU A 6 -3.03 -5.60 10.72
CA GLU A 6 -2.76 -4.63 9.64
C GLU A 6 -3.35 -5.07 8.29
N VAL A 7 -3.91 -6.28 8.22
CA VAL A 7 -4.68 -6.69 7.05
C VAL A 7 -6.11 -6.22 7.22
N HIS A 8 -6.62 -5.43 6.27
CA HIS A 8 -7.99 -4.91 6.26
C HIS A 8 -8.69 -5.26 4.95
N ASN A 9 -10.04 -5.27 4.99
CA ASN A 9 -10.83 -5.44 3.78
C ASN A 9 -10.48 -4.35 2.76
N GLY A 10 -10.27 -4.77 1.51
CA GLY A 10 -9.83 -3.93 0.42
C GLY A 10 -8.31 -3.87 0.24
N ASN A 11 -7.50 -4.39 1.17
CA ASN A 11 -6.06 -4.46 0.95
C ASN A 11 -5.69 -5.42 -0.18
N TRP A 12 -4.70 -5.04 -0.97
CA TRP A 12 -4.03 -5.95 -1.89
C TRP A 12 -2.89 -6.67 -1.17
N VAL A 13 -2.83 -7.98 -1.36
CA VAL A 13 -1.86 -8.87 -0.72
C VAL A 13 -1.36 -9.91 -1.71
N GLN A 14 -0.14 -10.39 -1.49
CA GLN A 14 0.38 -11.56 -2.18
C GLN A 14 0.12 -12.80 -1.30
N ILE A 15 -0.37 -13.85 -1.90
CA ILE A 15 -0.58 -15.15 -1.26
C ILE A 15 0.51 -16.09 -1.76
N SER A 16 1.14 -16.82 -0.85
CA SER A 16 2.16 -17.84 -1.14
C SER A 16 1.74 -19.18 -0.56
N VAL A 17 1.28 -20.11 -1.40
CA VAL A 17 0.82 -21.45 -0.99
C VAL A 17 1.43 -22.49 -1.93
N ASP A 18 1.99 -23.56 -1.39
CA ASP A 18 2.59 -24.68 -2.15
C ASP A 18 3.59 -24.23 -3.25
N GLY A 19 4.34 -23.17 -2.98
CA GLY A 19 5.32 -22.59 -3.91
C GLY A 19 4.71 -21.79 -5.06
N GLN A 20 3.40 -21.62 -5.10
CA GLN A 20 2.70 -20.74 -6.03
C GLN A 20 2.48 -19.37 -5.38
N GLN A 21 2.61 -18.31 -6.19
CA GLN A 21 2.31 -16.95 -5.79
C GLN A 21 1.12 -16.42 -6.58
N MET A 22 0.18 -15.81 -5.89
CA MET A 22 -0.98 -15.15 -6.48
C MET A 22 -1.24 -13.81 -5.79
N THR A 23 -1.81 -12.87 -6.52
CA THR A 23 -2.19 -11.56 -5.99
C THR A 23 -3.70 -11.49 -5.86
N GLY A 24 -4.18 -10.91 -4.77
CA GLY A 24 -5.61 -10.73 -4.58
C GLY A 24 -5.97 -9.63 -3.60
N LYS A 25 -7.26 -9.31 -3.55
CA LYS A 25 -7.82 -8.27 -2.69
C LYS A 25 -8.56 -8.90 -1.52
N VAL A 26 -8.25 -8.47 -0.29
CA VAL A 26 -8.89 -8.96 0.92
C VAL A 26 -10.38 -8.60 0.87
N ALA A 27 -11.24 -9.61 0.88
CA ALA A 27 -12.69 -9.43 0.82
C ALA A 27 -13.33 -9.59 2.20
N ARG A 28 -12.81 -10.51 3.03
CA ARG A 28 -13.35 -10.84 4.35
C ARG A 28 -12.24 -11.24 5.31
N LYS A 29 -12.53 -11.12 6.61
CA LYS A 29 -11.69 -11.65 7.69
C LYS A 29 -12.53 -12.47 8.65
N SER A 30 -11.97 -13.57 9.13
CA SER A 30 -12.44 -14.29 10.31
C SER A 30 -11.44 -14.11 11.45
N VAL A 31 -11.61 -14.85 12.54
CA VAL A 31 -10.66 -14.84 13.66
C VAL A 31 -9.33 -15.48 13.26
N GLU A 32 -9.36 -16.50 12.40
CA GLU A 32 -8.21 -17.36 12.10
C GLU A 32 -7.73 -17.25 10.65
N MET A 33 -8.60 -16.85 9.72
CA MET A 33 -8.33 -16.86 8.29
C MET A 33 -8.76 -15.56 7.62
N ILE A 34 -8.15 -15.30 6.46
CA ILE A 34 -8.42 -14.14 5.64
C ILE A 34 -8.95 -14.61 4.28
N GLY A 35 -10.14 -14.12 3.93
CA GLY A 35 -10.75 -14.37 2.63
C GLY A 35 -10.21 -13.39 1.61
N VAL A 36 -9.51 -13.88 0.59
CA VAL A 36 -8.89 -13.07 -0.48
C VAL A 36 -9.53 -13.41 -1.81
N ALA A 37 -10.06 -12.39 -2.49
CA ALA A 37 -10.57 -12.50 -3.85
C ALA A 37 -9.42 -12.35 -4.84
N THR A 38 -9.11 -13.43 -5.54
CA THR A 38 -8.16 -13.47 -6.66
C THR A 38 -8.91 -13.27 -7.98
N GLU A 39 -8.20 -13.30 -9.12
CA GLU A 39 -8.84 -13.29 -10.43
C GLU A 39 -9.72 -14.53 -10.69
N ALA A 40 -9.39 -15.66 -10.08
CA ALA A 40 -10.10 -16.92 -10.28
C ALA A 40 -11.31 -17.05 -9.34
N GLU A 41 -11.08 -16.91 -8.03
CA GLU A 41 -12.10 -17.13 -7.00
C GLU A 41 -11.75 -16.49 -5.65
N LEU A 42 -12.68 -16.61 -4.70
CA LEU A 42 -12.48 -16.26 -3.29
C LEU A 42 -11.91 -17.47 -2.52
N GLY A 43 -10.66 -17.38 -2.10
CA GLY A 43 -10.01 -18.37 -1.24
C GLY A 43 -9.90 -17.90 0.22
N TRP A 44 -9.77 -18.85 1.15
CA TRP A 44 -9.45 -18.59 2.56
C TRP A 44 -8.02 -19.03 2.84
N TYR A 45 -7.22 -18.12 3.40
CA TYR A 45 -5.80 -18.33 3.64
C TYR A 45 -5.45 -18.00 5.09
N TYR A 46 -4.41 -18.63 5.61
CA TYR A 46 -3.89 -18.25 6.92
C TYR A 46 -3.08 -16.96 6.82
N PRO A 47 -2.98 -16.16 7.90
CA PRO A 47 -2.18 -14.93 7.89
C PRO A 47 -0.72 -15.13 7.47
N GLU A 48 -0.13 -16.27 7.81
CA GLU A 48 1.23 -16.66 7.40
C GLU A 48 1.41 -16.83 5.88
N ASP A 49 0.35 -17.16 5.15
CA ASP A 49 0.38 -17.27 3.69
C ASP A 49 0.41 -15.89 3.01
N LEU A 50 0.05 -14.83 3.75
CA LEU A 50 -0.06 -13.47 3.21
C LEU A 50 1.23 -12.68 3.35
N ASN A 51 1.69 -12.14 2.23
CA ASN A 51 2.90 -11.37 2.11
C ASN A 51 2.61 -9.96 1.57
N PRO A 52 3.40 -8.97 2.03
CA PRO A 52 3.29 -7.61 1.50
C PRO A 52 3.74 -7.59 0.04
N ILE A 53 3.05 -6.78 -0.76
CA ILE A 53 3.49 -6.43 -2.10
C ILE A 53 4.24 -5.11 -2.00
N LEU A 54 5.43 -4.99 -2.58
CA LEU A 54 6.14 -3.70 -2.63
C LEU A 54 5.35 -2.69 -3.46
N LEU A 55 5.26 -1.45 -2.99
CA LEU A 55 4.59 -0.38 -3.71
C LEU A 55 5.46 0.10 -4.88
N THR A 56 5.12 -0.34 -6.09
CA THR A 56 5.78 0.05 -7.34
C THR A 56 5.06 1.21 -8.03
N GLU A 57 5.67 1.80 -9.07
CA GLU A 57 5.00 2.81 -9.89
C GLU A 57 3.73 2.29 -10.57
N ASP A 58 3.68 1.00 -10.94
CA ASP A 58 2.48 0.39 -11.50
C ASP A 58 1.31 0.40 -10.50
N TRP A 59 1.58 0.13 -9.21
CA TRP A 59 0.57 0.23 -8.16
C TRP A 59 0.16 1.68 -7.91
N LEU A 60 1.10 2.62 -7.92
CA LEU A 60 0.78 4.05 -7.81
C LEU A 60 -0.15 4.48 -8.96
N GLY A 61 0.14 4.04 -10.19
CA GLY A 61 -0.69 4.27 -11.36
C GLY A 61 -2.06 3.59 -11.27
N TYR A 62 -2.12 2.35 -10.78
CA TYR A 62 -3.37 1.62 -10.52
C TYR A 62 -4.27 2.41 -9.56
N PHE A 63 -3.69 2.94 -8.49
CA PHE A 63 -4.39 3.79 -7.53
C PHE A 63 -4.56 5.25 -8.00
N HIS A 64 -4.28 5.56 -9.26
CA HIS A 64 -4.42 6.91 -9.83
C HIS A 64 -3.64 8.00 -9.07
N LEU A 65 -2.45 7.67 -8.56
CA LEU A 65 -1.52 8.69 -8.09
C LEU A 65 -0.76 9.26 -9.29
N GLU A 66 -0.80 10.57 -9.42
CA GLU A 66 -0.12 11.30 -10.49
C GLU A 66 1.23 11.78 -9.99
N LYS A 67 2.28 11.53 -10.78
CA LYS A 67 3.58 12.16 -10.55
C LYS A 67 3.45 13.67 -10.75
N PHE A 68 4.05 14.47 -9.88
CA PHE A 68 4.05 15.92 -10.02
C PHE A 68 5.39 16.52 -9.62
N ASP A 69 5.67 17.72 -10.14
CA ASP A 69 6.85 18.48 -9.76
C ASP A 69 6.55 19.24 -8.47
N ASP A 70 7.10 18.78 -7.35
CA ASP A 70 6.97 19.46 -6.05
C ASP A 70 8.16 20.42 -5.83
N PRO A 71 7.92 21.70 -5.50
CA PRO A 71 8.98 22.64 -5.14
C PRO A 71 9.78 22.28 -3.87
N GLN A 72 9.29 21.37 -3.02
CA GLN A 72 10.00 20.86 -1.83
C GLN A 72 10.94 19.69 -2.14
N VAL A 73 10.90 19.15 -3.36
CA VAL A 73 11.84 18.12 -3.80
C VAL A 73 13.05 18.83 -4.41
N ASP A 74 14.12 18.93 -3.62
CA ASP A 74 15.37 19.67 -3.91
C ASP A 74 16.23 19.08 -5.06
N GLY A 75 15.62 18.41 -6.04
CA GLY A 75 16.22 18.13 -7.35
C GLY A 75 16.46 16.67 -7.72
N THR A 76 16.24 15.71 -6.81
CA THR A 76 16.39 14.28 -7.12
C THR A 76 15.32 13.35 -6.57
N GLY A 77 14.41 13.81 -5.71
CA GLY A 77 13.33 12.98 -5.18
C GLY A 77 12.19 12.72 -6.17
N LEU A 78 11.19 11.98 -5.70
CA LEU A 78 9.96 11.68 -6.45
C LEU A 78 8.76 12.08 -5.61
N ALA A 79 7.77 12.72 -6.24
CA ALA A 79 6.53 13.11 -5.61
C ALA A 79 5.33 12.61 -6.42
N TYR A 80 4.33 12.07 -5.72
CA TYR A 80 3.08 11.59 -6.29
C TYR A 80 1.90 12.15 -5.49
N LYS A 81 0.77 12.41 -6.15
CA LYS A 81 -0.41 12.98 -5.52
C LYS A 81 -1.71 12.29 -5.93
N LYS A 82 -2.69 12.30 -5.03
CA LYS A 82 -4.10 12.01 -5.31
C LYS A 82 -4.97 12.98 -4.52
N GLY A 83 -5.53 13.98 -5.21
CA GLY A 83 -6.26 15.07 -4.55
C GLY A 83 -5.38 15.86 -3.59
N LEU A 84 -5.70 15.81 -2.29
CA LEU A 84 -4.95 16.50 -1.22
C LEU A 84 -3.88 15.63 -0.56
N PHE A 85 -3.79 14.36 -0.93
CA PHE A 85 -2.80 13.41 -0.42
C PHE A 85 -1.55 13.45 -1.30
N HIS A 86 -0.38 13.52 -0.66
CA HIS A 86 0.92 13.46 -1.31
C HIS A 86 1.79 12.35 -0.72
N LEU A 87 2.57 11.71 -1.58
CA LEU A 87 3.57 10.69 -1.27
C LEU A 87 4.91 11.16 -1.83
N PHE A 88 5.94 11.16 -1.00
CA PHE A 88 7.27 11.63 -1.34
C PHE A 88 8.31 10.55 -1.08
N TYR A 89 9.28 10.49 -1.98
CA TYR A 89 10.56 9.82 -1.81
C TYR A 89 11.64 10.89 -1.93
N PRO A 90 12.29 11.31 -0.82
CA PRO A 90 13.27 12.40 -0.85
C PRO A 90 14.46 12.15 -1.80
N ASP A 91 14.86 10.88 -1.96
CA ASP A 91 15.82 10.44 -2.98
C ASP A 91 15.15 9.43 -3.94
N LYS A 92 15.18 9.68 -5.25
CA LYS A 92 14.65 8.75 -6.26
C LYS A 92 15.32 7.37 -6.23
N ASN A 93 16.56 7.28 -5.75
CA ASN A 93 17.32 6.05 -5.70
C ASN A 93 17.13 5.29 -4.38
N ASP A 94 16.51 5.92 -3.36
CA ASP A 94 16.22 5.32 -2.08
C ASP A 94 14.71 5.27 -1.82
N LYS A 95 14.14 4.07 -1.96
CA LYS A 95 12.71 3.82 -1.72
C LYS A 95 12.39 3.47 -0.27
N SER A 96 13.40 3.43 0.60
CA SER A 96 13.23 3.16 2.02
C SER A 96 12.92 4.40 2.84
N HIS A 97 13.05 5.61 2.29
CA HIS A 97 12.62 6.85 2.94
C HIS A 97 11.36 7.39 2.29
N VAL A 98 10.26 7.39 3.04
CA VAL A 98 8.94 7.74 2.52
C VAL A 98 8.26 8.75 3.42
N ILE A 99 7.73 9.82 2.84
CA ILE A 99 6.95 10.82 3.55
C ILE A 99 5.56 10.89 2.92
N MET A 100 4.52 10.86 3.74
CA MET A 100 3.13 11.02 3.32
C MET A 100 2.54 12.23 4.02
N THR A 101 1.89 13.10 3.25
CA THR A 101 1.21 14.28 3.77
C THR A 101 -0.23 14.34 3.25
N CYS A 102 -1.13 14.88 4.04
CA CYS A 102 -2.50 15.14 3.62
C CYS A 102 -3.00 16.39 4.34
N HIS A 103 -3.60 17.32 3.61
CA HIS A 103 -4.11 18.56 4.19
C HIS A 103 -5.07 18.27 5.36
N GLY A 104 -4.78 18.83 6.54
CA GLY A 104 -5.57 18.63 7.76
C GLY A 104 -5.23 17.35 8.56
N SER A 105 -4.19 16.61 8.18
CA SER A 105 -3.64 15.48 8.93
C SER A 105 -2.20 15.76 9.38
N HIS A 106 -1.67 14.92 10.28
CA HIS A 106 -0.25 14.86 10.57
C HIS A 106 0.49 14.14 9.44
N ASP A 107 1.71 14.60 9.17
CA ASP A 107 2.64 13.95 8.24
C ASP A 107 3.13 12.63 8.83
N VAL A 108 3.32 11.65 7.96
CA VAL A 108 3.83 10.32 8.32
C VAL A 108 5.14 10.11 7.59
N GLU A 109 6.19 9.84 8.35
CA GLU A 109 7.53 9.53 7.83
C GLU A 109 7.88 8.08 8.18
N LEU A 110 8.36 7.33 7.19
CA LEU A 110 8.76 5.93 7.29
C LEU A 110 10.19 5.75 6.77
N HIS A 111 10.92 4.82 7.39
CA HIS A 111 12.32 4.50 7.08
C HIS A 111 12.47 3.03 6.65
N HIS A 112 11.50 2.53 5.89
CA HIS A 112 11.52 1.24 5.22
C HIS A 112 10.73 1.32 3.90
N GLU A 113 10.92 0.34 3.01
CA GLU A 113 10.18 0.28 1.76
C GLU A 113 8.68 0.11 2.00
N LEU A 114 7.88 0.99 1.40
CA LEU A 114 6.44 0.98 1.59
C LEU A 114 5.79 -0.19 0.84
N SER A 115 4.98 -0.97 1.55
CA SER A 115 4.14 -2.01 0.95
C SER A 115 2.79 -1.44 0.50
N VAL A 116 2.13 -2.12 -0.44
CA VAL A 116 0.80 -1.74 -0.94
C VAL A 116 -0.23 -1.71 0.19
N ASN A 117 -0.29 -2.74 1.05
CA ASN A 117 -1.25 -2.76 2.14
C ASN A 117 -0.99 -1.64 3.16
N GLU A 118 0.28 -1.37 3.49
CA GLU A 118 0.63 -0.27 4.40
C GLU A 118 0.23 1.07 3.79
N PHE A 119 0.53 1.29 2.50
CA PHE A 119 0.09 2.48 1.77
C PHE A 119 -1.43 2.66 1.84
N GLN A 120 -2.20 1.62 1.52
CA GLN A 120 -3.66 1.66 1.58
C GLN A 120 -4.18 2.00 2.98
N ASN A 121 -3.56 1.45 4.02
CA ASN A 121 -3.94 1.69 5.41
C ASN A 121 -3.60 3.13 5.85
N LYS A 122 -2.42 3.63 5.51
CA LYS A 122 -1.99 5.01 5.82
C LYS A 122 -2.84 6.01 5.06
N TYR A 123 -3.10 5.77 3.78
CA TYR A 123 -4.02 6.57 2.98
C TYR A 123 -5.41 6.65 3.62
N HIS A 124 -5.98 5.51 4.02
CA HIS A 124 -7.28 5.47 4.69
C HIS A 124 -7.24 6.17 6.05
N MET A 125 -6.18 5.98 6.84
CA MET A 125 -6.01 6.64 8.12
C MET A 125 -6.02 8.18 7.99
N MET A 126 -5.33 8.70 6.97
CA MET A 126 -5.15 10.14 6.73
C MET A 126 -6.36 10.78 6.05
N THR A 127 -6.99 10.09 5.10
CA THR A 127 -8.07 10.65 4.26
C THR A 127 -9.47 10.22 4.69
N LYS A 128 -9.59 9.15 5.50
CA LYS A 128 -10.83 8.42 5.81
C LYS A 128 -11.52 7.79 4.59
N VAL A 129 -10.80 7.65 3.48
CA VAL A 129 -11.27 7.07 2.21
C VAL A 129 -10.42 5.87 1.84
N PHE A 130 -11.01 4.81 1.30
CA PHE A 130 -10.22 3.70 0.76
C PHE A 130 -9.60 4.13 -0.57
N VAL A 131 -8.31 3.85 -0.76
CA VAL A 131 -7.69 4.09 -2.06
C VAL A 131 -8.14 3.01 -3.04
N GLU A 132 -8.70 3.48 -4.15
CA GLU A 132 -9.14 2.69 -5.31
C GLU A 132 -8.21 2.95 -6.49
#